data_AF-A0A3D2D4H0-F1
#
_entry.id   AF-A0A3D2D4H0-F1
#
_cell.length_a   1.000
_cell.length_b   1.000
_cell.length_c   1.000
_cell.angle_alpha   90.00
_cell.angle_beta   90.00
_cell.angle_gamma   90.00
#
_symmetry.space_group_name_H-M   'P 1'
#
loop_
_entity.id
_entity.type
_entity.pdbx_description
1 polymer ?
#
loop_
_entity_poly.entity_id
_entity_poly.type
_entity_poly.pdbx_seq_one_letter_code
_entity_poly.pdbx_strand_id
1 'polypeptide(L)'
;FNVGRNGEFDDLATQAVRRFRREWEEWCELRLVEPYPVANLDIIEKSYDSVIIPTDRKCHYKAAIGERNKWLAENCDMMIVYIKRDYGGAYKCYKYAQELGVPIMNIADNIKNQEL
;
A
#
# COMPACT_ATOMS: atom_id res chain seq x y z
N PHE A 1 -2.76 7.48 -5.20
CA PHE A 1 -2.13 6.73 -4.11
C PHE A 1 -2.83 5.38 -3.94
N ASN A 2 -2.09 4.28 -4.08
CA ASN A 2 -2.62 2.93 -3.90
C ASN A 2 -2.19 2.42 -2.50
N VAL A 3 -3.13 1.96 -1.68
CA VAL A 3 -2.87 1.45 -0.31
C VAL A 3 -3.59 0.13 -0.07
N GLY A 4 -3.07 -0.74 0.80
CA GLY A 4 -3.62 -2.08 0.98
C GLY A 4 -4.23 -2.44 2.34
N ARG A 5 -4.20 -1.52 3.31
CA ARG A 5 -4.87 -1.61 4.63
C ARG A 5 -4.54 -2.88 5.46
N ASN A 6 -3.35 -3.46 5.33
CA ASN A 6 -2.94 -4.65 6.11
C ASN A 6 -1.84 -4.37 7.15
N GLY A 7 -1.57 -3.09 7.46
CA GLY A 7 -0.70 -2.70 8.57
C GLY A 7 -0.88 -1.24 8.98
N GLU A 8 -0.38 -0.90 10.17
CA GLU A 8 -0.49 0.45 10.74
C GLU A 8 0.06 1.55 9.84
N PHE A 9 1.09 1.24 9.05
CA PHE A 9 1.65 2.19 8.09
C PHE A 9 0.66 2.52 6.95
N ASP A 10 -0.12 1.54 6.49
CA ASP A 10 -1.16 1.79 5.48
C ASP A 10 -2.23 2.75 6.03
N ASP A 11 -2.59 2.63 7.32
CA ASP A 11 -3.56 3.52 7.96
C ASP A 11 -3.01 4.94 8.13
N LEU A 12 -1.72 5.08 8.48
CA LEU A 12 -1.05 6.38 8.53
C LEU A 12 -0.97 7.04 7.15
N ALA A 13 -0.59 6.28 6.12
CA ALA A 13 -0.55 6.77 4.75
C ALA A 13 -1.94 7.19 4.26
N THR A 14 -2.97 6.38 4.53
CA THR A 14 -4.37 6.69 4.21
C THR A 14 -4.80 8.01 4.86
N GLN A 15 -4.50 8.21 6.13
CA GLN A 15 -4.82 9.46 6.83
C GLN A 15 -4.05 10.66 6.28
N ALA A 16 -2.76 10.50 5.96
CA ALA A 16 -1.95 11.56 5.38
C ALA A 16 -2.50 12.01 4.01
N VAL A 17 -2.80 11.04 3.12
CA VAL A 17 -3.39 11.34 1.81
C VAL A 17 -4.76 11.99 1.96
N ARG A 18 -5.62 11.52 2.88
CA ARG A 18 -6.92 12.16 3.13
C ARG A 18 -6.81 13.61 3.57
N ARG A 19 -5.82 13.94 4.42
CA ARG A 19 -5.57 15.32 4.85
C ARG A 19 -5.17 16.18 3.66
N PHE A 20 -4.22 15.70 2.86
CA PHE A 20 -3.77 16.37 1.64
C PHE A 20 -4.91 16.57 0.64
N ARG A 21 -5.78 15.56 0.47
CA ARG A 21 -6.92 15.61 -0.45
C ARG A 21 -7.95 16.69 -0.14
N ARG A 22 -8.08 17.15 1.12
CA ARG A 22 -9.02 18.22 1.47
C ARG A 22 -8.74 19.53 0.72
N GLU A 23 -7.51 19.72 0.27
CA GLU A 23 -7.07 20.93 -0.44
C GLU A 23 -6.77 20.68 -1.93
N TRP A 24 -6.59 19.41 -2.34
CA TRP A 24 -6.06 19.04 -3.66
C TRP A 24 -6.81 17.89 -4.33
N GLU A 25 -8.12 17.78 -4.09
CA GLU A 25 -8.94 16.63 -4.50
C GLU A 25 -8.86 16.31 -6.01
N GLU A 26 -8.86 17.33 -6.87
CA GLU A 26 -8.82 17.15 -8.34
C GLU A 26 -7.52 16.48 -8.84
N TRP A 27 -6.45 16.54 -8.06
CA TRP A 27 -5.12 16.07 -8.44
C TRP A 27 -4.70 14.83 -7.67
N CYS A 28 -5.55 14.34 -6.77
CA CYS A 28 -5.17 13.30 -5.81
C CYS A 28 -6.30 12.30 -5.58
N GLU A 29 -6.07 11.07 -6.05
CA GLU A 29 -6.94 9.93 -5.79
C GLU A 29 -6.31 8.99 -4.74
N LEU A 30 -7.13 8.48 -3.84
CA LEU A 30 -6.81 7.48 -2.83
C LEU A 30 -7.57 6.19 -3.15
N ARG A 31 -6.84 5.18 -3.60
CA ARG A 31 -7.37 3.87 -4.02
C ARG A 31 -7.02 2.80 -3.02
N LEU A 32 -8.01 2.00 -2.65
CA LEU A 32 -7.81 0.80 -1.85
C LEU A 32 -7.51 -0.39 -2.76
N VAL A 33 -6.46 -1.15 -2.47
CA VAL A 33 -6.12 -2.38 -3.18
C VAL A 33 -6.29 -3.57 -2.25
N GLU A 34 -7.42 -4.25 -2.36
CA GLU A 34 -7.74 -5.44 -1.56
C GLU A 34 -7.30 -6.73 -2.27
N PRO A 35 -6.83 -7.75 -1.54
CA PRO A 35 -6.50 -9.05 -2.14
C PRO A 35 -7.74 -9.90 -2.46
N TYR A 36 -8.91 -9.55 -1.95
CA TYR A 36 -10.18 -10.21 -2.22
C TYR A 36 -11.32 -9.38 -1.61
N PRO A 37 -12.58 -9.58 -2.03
CA PRO A 37 -13.72 -8.92 -1.41
C PRO A 37 -13.85 -9.30 0.08
N VAL A 38 -14.04 -8.31 0.94
CA VAL A 38 -14.23 -8.48 2.39
C VAL A 38 -15.69 -8.20 2.78
N ALA A 39 -16.14 -8.76 3.91
CA ALA A 39 -17.55 -8.71 4.30
C ALA A 39 -18.14 -7.29 4.45
N ASN A 40 -17.32 -6.29 4.81
CA ASN A 40 -17.73 -4.90 5.03
C ASN A 40 -17.23 -3.96 3.93
N LEU A 41 -16.98 -4.48 2.71
CA LEU A 41 -16.36 -3.70 1.65
C LEU A 41 -17.20 -2.48 1.26
N ASP A 42 -18.52 -2.58 1.30
CA ASP A 42 -19.50 -1.50 1.04
C ASP A 42 -19.39 -0.32 2.02
N ILE A 43 -18.98 -0.59 3.26
CA ILE A 43 -18.71 0.45 4.27
C ILE A 43 -17.32 1.03 4.05
N ILE A 44 -16.35 0.16 3.81
CA ILE A 44 -14.95 0.50 3.63
C ILE A 44 -14.74 1.37 2.38
N GLU A 45 -15.38 1.04 1.27
CA GLU A 45 -15.16 1.70 -0.03
C GLU A 45 -15.56 3.16 -0.02
N LYS A 46 -16.55 3.56 0.81
CA LYS A 46 -16.96 4.96 1.01
C LYS A 46 -15.85 5.88 1.52
N SER A 47 -14.77 5.28 1.96
CA SER A 47 -13.59 5.91 2.56
C SER A 47 -12.44 6.08 1.55
N TYR A 48 -12.64 5.64 0.30
CA TYR A 48 -11.69 5.66 -0.81
C TYR A 48 -12.41 6.15 -2.07
N ASP A 49 -11.66 6.57 -3.09
CA ASP A 49 -12.25 6.98 -4.38
C ASP A 49 -12.59 5.79 -5.25
N SER A 50 -11.78 4.73 -5.14
CA SER A 50 -11.98 3.48 -5.86
C SER A 50 -11.35 2.31 -5.12
N VAL A 51 -11.85 1.11 -5.43
CA VAL A 51 -11.33 -0.16 -4.92
C VAL A 51 -10.84 -1.01 -6.09
N ILE A 52 -9.64 -1.56 -5.95
CA ILE A 52 -9.01 -2.48 -6.90
C ILE A 52 -8.84 -3.84 -6.23
N ILE A 53 -9.22 -4.91 -6.93
CA ILE A 53 -9.00 -6.28 -6.50
C ILE A 53 -8.29 -7.02 -7.63
N PRO A 54 -6.94 -7.13 -7.59
CA PRO A 54 -6.15 -7.58 -8.72
C PRO A 54 -6.09 -9.11 -8.87
N THR A 55 -6.62 -9.85 -7.91
CA THR A 55 -6.45 -11.29 -7.73
C THR A 55 -7.73 -12.07 -8.03
N ASP A 56 -7.59 -13.23 -8.67
CA ASP A 56 -8.69 -14.20 -8.82
C ASP A 56 -8.98 -14.90 -7.48
N ARG A 57 -10.26 -15.17 -7.20
CA ARG A 57 -10.78 -15.73 -5.95
C ARG A 57 -10.34 -17.19 -5.69
N LYS A 58 -9.56 -17.80 -6.58
CA LYS A 58 -9.17 -19.21 -6.53
C LYS A 58 -7.97 -19.52 -5.63
N CYS A 59 -7.27 -18.50 -5.11
CA CYS A 59 -6.07 -18.70 -4.29
C CYS A 59 -6.35 -18.63 -2.77
N HIS A 60 -5.55 -19.34 -1.97
CA HIS A 60 -5.61 -19.24 -0.51
C HIS A 60 -5.29 -17.81 -0.04
N TYR A 61 -5.94 -17.36 1.04
CA TYR A 61 -5.86 -15.97 1.53
C TYR A 61 -4.44 -15.40 1.67
N LYS A 62 -3.47 -16.19 2.16
CA LYS A 62 -2.06 -15.74 2.26
C LYS A 62 -1.41 -15.51 0.90
N ALA A 63 -1.73 -16.37 -0.07
CA ALA A 63 -1.24 -16.22 -1.44
C ALA A 63 -1.86 -14.98 -2.09
N ALA A 64 -3.17 -14.74 -1.88
CA ALA A 64 -3.86 -13.56 -2.38
C ALA A 64 -3.22 -12.25 -1.90
N ILE A 65 -2.85 -12.17 -0.61
CA ILE A 65 -2.12 -11.01 -0.05
C ILE A 65 -0.77 -10.82 -0.75
N GLY A 66 -0.04 -11.90 -0.98
CA GLY A 66 1.24 -11.86 -1.70
C GLY A 66 1.10 -11.34 -3.12
N GLU A 67 0.12 -11.84 -3.87
CA GLU A 67 -0.15 -11.41 -5.25
C GLU A 67 -0.64 -9.95 -5.30
N ARG A 68 -1.49 -9.53 -4.36
CA ARG A 68 -1.88 -8.12 -4.23
C ARG A 68 -0.67 -7.22 -3.96
N ASN A 69 0.26 -7.65 -3.11
CA ASN A 69 1.48 -6.90 -2.83
C ASN A 69 2.36 -6.78 -4.08
N LYS A 70 2.51 -7.85 -4.87
CA LYS A 70 3.20 -7.77 -6.17
C LYS A 70 2.53 -6.78 -7.10
N TRP A 71 1.19 -6.83 -7.19
CA TRP A 71 0.44 -5.90 -8.02
C TRP A 71 0.69 -4.44 -7.62
N LEU A 72 0.75 -4.13 -6.32
CA LEU A 72 1.11 -2.79 -5.85
C LEU A 72 2.50 -2.36 -6.33
N ALA A 73 3.49 -3.25 -6.29
CA ALA A 73 4.84 -2.96 -6.76
C ALA A 73 4.90 -2.76 -8.28
N GLU A 74 4.16 -3.57 -9.04
CA GLU A 74 4.10 -3.49 -10.51
C GLU A 74 3.31 -2.27 -11.02
N ASN A 75 2.37 -1.75 -10.21
CA ASN A 75 1.46 -0.68 -10.59
C ASN A 75 1.69 0.60 -9.77
N CYS A 76 2.96 0.95 -9.54
CA CYS A 76 3.34 2.25 -9.00
C CYS A 76 4.59 2.83 -9.68
N ASP A 77 4.62 4.15 -9.83
CA ASP A 77 5.78 4.88 -10.33
C ASP A 77 6.83 5.15 -9.23
N MET A 78 6.39 5.12 -7.96
CA MET A 78 7.22 5.25 -6.77
C MET A 78 6.55 4.52 -5.60
N MET A 79 7.36 3.92 -4.74
CA MET A 79 6.91 3.25 -3.54
C MET A 79 7.39 3.98 -2.28
N ILE A 80 6.45 4.37 -1.40
CA ILE A 80 6.75 4.93 -0.08
C ILE A 80 6.48 3.84 0.95
N VAL A 81 7.49 3.50 1.76
CA VAL A 81 7.42 2.38 2.71
C VAL A 81 8.00 2.73 4.06
N TYR A 82 7.69 1.89 5.04
CA TYR A 82 8.32 1.89 6.35
C TYR A 82 8.84 0.49 6.68
N ILE A 83 10.08 0.22 6.29
CA ILE A 83 10.72 -1.09 6.46
C ILE A 83 11.82 -0.99 7.51
N LYS A 84 11.61 -1.67 8.64
CA LYS A 84 12.61 -1.81 9.73
C LYS A 84 13.19 -3.22 9.87
N ARG A 85 12.53 -4.21 9.27
CA ARG A 85 12.84 -5.64 9.42
C ARG A 85 13.01 -6.25 8.04
N ASP A 86 13.84 -7.26 7.96
CA ASP A 86 14.18 -8.01 6.75
C ASP A 86 13.30 -9.25 6.52
N TYR A 87 12.08 -9.25 7.07
CA TYR A 87 11.11 -10.33 6.92
C TYR A 87 9.67 -9.83 6.94
N GLY A 88 8.73 -10.68 6.52
CA GLY A 88 7.29 -10.39 6.48
C GLY A 88 6.79 -9.94 5.10
N GLY A 89 5.46 -9.76 4.99
CA GLY A 89 4.80 -9.45 3.71
C GLY A 89 5.21 -8.09 3.12
N ALA A 90 5.34 -7.07 3.96
CA ALA A 90 5.79 -5.74 3.53
C ALA A 90 7.24 -5.75 3.04
N TYR A 91 8.15 -6.44 3.74
CA TYR A 91 9.54 -6.58 3.29
C TYR A 91 9.64 -7.30 1.94
N LYS A 92 8.87 -8.39 1.75
CA LYS A 92 8.83 -9.09 0.45
C LYS A 92 8.34 -8.20 -0.68
N CYS A 93 7.30 -7.39 -0.43
CA CYS A 93 6.79 -6.40 -1.39
C CYS A 93 7.88 -5.37 -1.75
N TYR A 94 8.53 -4.81 -0.74
CA TYR A 94 9.66 -3.88 -0.90
C TYR A 94 10.80 -4.49 -1.72
N LYS A 95 11.23 -5.72 -1.40
CA LYS A 95 12.28 -6.42 -2.15
C LYS A 95 11.90 -6.62 -3.62
N TYR A 96 10.65 -7.01 -3.88
CA TYR A 96 10.16 -7.19 -5.24
C TYR A 96 10.12 -5.86 -6.01
N ALA A 97 9.66 -4.76 -5.38
CA ALA A 97 9.71 -3.44 -5.99
C ALA A 97 11.15 -2.99 -6.31
N GLN A 98 12.13 -3.32 -5.47
CA GLN A 98 13.54 -3.07 -5.77
C GLN A 98 14.03 -3.86 -6.99
N GLU A 99 13.62 -5.13 -7.13
CA GLU A 99 13.96 -5.97 -8.27
C GLU A 99 13.36 -5.45 -9.57
N LEU A 100 12.16 -4.85 -9.51
CA LEU A 100 11.52 -4.15 -10.62
C LEU A 100 12.17 -2.80 -10.97
N GLY A 101 13.08 -2.30 -10.12
CA GLY A 101 13.72 -0.99 -10.31
C GLY A 101 12.82 0.21 -9.98
N VAL A 102 11.73 -0.01 -9.22
CA VAL A 102 10.84 1.07 -8.78
C VAL A 102 11.59 2.00 -7.82
N PRO A 103 11.53 3.33 -8.00
CA PRO A 103 12.04 4.28 -7.01
C PRO A 103 11.37 4.09 -5.65
N ILE A 104 12.16 3.92 -4.58
CA ILE A 104 11.64 3.67 -3.24
C ILE A 104 12.11 4.75 -2.25
N MET A 105 11.17 5.29 -1.49
CA MET A 105 11.41 6.11 -0.31
C MET A 105 11.07 5.31 0.94
N ASN A 106 12.07 4.85 1.68
CA ASN A 106 11.88 4.20 2.97
C ASN A 106 11.98 5.22 4.12
N ILE A 107 10.85 5.56 4.72
CA ILE A 107 10.75 6.57 5.79
C ILE A 107 11.55 6.16 7.04
N ALA A 108 11.70 4.85 7.28
CA ALA A 108 12.44 4.36 8.46
C ALA A 108 13.93 4.75 8.44
N ASP A 109 14.52 4.96 7.25
CA ASP A 109 15.93 5.33 7.10
C ASP A 109 16.15 6.80 7.50
N ASN A 110 15.15 7.66 7.29
CA ASN A 110 15.22 9.09 7.62
C ASN A 110 15.11 9.36 9.12
N ILE A 111 14.49 8.47 9.89
CA ILE A 111 14.36 8.62 11.35
C ILE A 111 15.69 8.34 12.06
N LYS A 112 16.48 7.37 11.56
CA LYS A 112 17.81 7.06 12.13
C LYS A 112 18.80 8.22 12.04
N ASN A 113 18.65 9.08 11.02
CA ASN A 113 19.52 10.23 10.81
C ASN A 113 19.16 11.45 11.69
N GLN A 114 18.11 11.37 12.52
CA GLN A 114 17.73 12.43 13.47
C GLN A 114 18.10 12.09 14.93
N GLU A 115 18.61 10.87 15.18
CA GLU A 115 19.09 10.42 16.49
C GLU A 115 20.63 10.42 16.60
N LEU A 116 21.33 10.96 15.59
CA LEU A 116 22.78 11.22 15.55
C LEU A 116 23.04 12.73 15.54
#